data_AF-A0A1E1XCT2-F1
#
_entry.id   AF-A0A1E1XCT2-F1
#
_cell.length_a   1.000
_cell.length_b   1.000
_cell.length_c   1.000
_cell.angle_alpha   90.00
_cell.angle_beta   90.00
_cell.angle_gamma   90.00
#
_symmetry.space_group_name_H-M   'P 1'
#
loop_
_entity.id
_entity.type
_entity.pdbx_description
1 polymer ?
#
loop_
_entity_poly.entity_id
_entity_poly.type
_entity_poly.pdbx_seq_one_letter_code
_entity_poly.pdbx_strand_id
1 'polypeptide(L)'
;MKNFLREHRDDYIDATHVMFSTSRMTDTERDRIDKEAQQFVFQCREVLKNLRKEVRTQPLTPQQLEHHEGVIYLLEDHLRSACKLYSEQKAIRVKRAYDKQKLSKLESEVKKKAPHETEGAGEEPPPVPAEAQPSAAAYGDVPDLFSFEGWDENVVISYEEFQMFEEENKKLYEELNALSDEVKSIEGRVIEISQLQKVFTEKVLEQDEEIERIVHKLGGATENVKDGNEQLRQAMKNNAGFRISILFFLLVMSFSLLFLDWYNP
;
A
#
# COMPACT_ATOMS: atom_id res chain seq x y z
N MET A 1 8.46 -10.57 -11.23
CA MET A 1 7.38 -9.94 -10.43
C MET A 1 7.24 -8.44 -10.71
N LYS A 2 8.22 -7.58 -10.39
CA LYS A 2 8.07 -6.11 -10.56
C LYS A 2 7.71 -5.67 -11.99
N ASN A 3 8.33 -6.27 -13.01
CA ASN A 3 8.01 -5.99 -14.42
C ASN A 3 6.63 -6.53 -14.80
N PHE A 4 6.32 -7.77 -14.42
CA PHE A 4 5.00 -8.37 -14.60
C PHE A 4 3.87 -7.50 -14.01
N LEU A 5 4.03 -7.00 -12.79
CA LEU A 5 3.06 -6.09 -12.16
C LEU A 5 2.94 -4.74 -12.89
N ARG A 6 4.00 -4.27 -13.54
CA ARG A 6 3.95 -3.03 -14.34
C ARG A 6 3.28 -3.25 -15.69
N GLU A 7 3.60 -4.34 -16.36
CA GLU A 7 3.05 -4.70 -17.68
C GLU A 7 1.55 -5.01 -17.59
N HIS A 8 1.11 -5.70 -16.53
CA HIS A 8 -0.30 -6.01 -16.31
C HIS A 8 -1.03 -4.98 -15.45
N ARG A 9 -0.44 -3.82 -15.16
CA ARG A 9 -1.04 -2.79 -14.30
C ARG A 9 -2.39 -2.33 -14.83
N ASP A 10 -2.46 -2.05 -16.13
CA ASP A 10 -3.66 -1.44 -16.73
C ASP A 10 -4.80 -2.47 -16.88
N ASP A 11 -4.46 -3.73 -17.17
CA ASP A 11 -5.40 -4.87 -17.20
C ASP A 11 -5.91 -5.25 -15.80
N TYR A 12 -5.04 -5.12 -14.79
CA TYR A 12 -5.34 -5.43 -13.38
C TYR A 12 -6.19 -4.35 -12.70
N ILE A 13 -5.89 -3.07 -12.96
CA ILE A 13 -6.62 -1.92 -12.40
C ILE A 13 -7.92 -1.63 -13.16
N ASP A 14 -8.06 -2.19 -14.37
CA ASP A 14 -9.20 -1.99 -15.28
C ASP A 14 -9.49 -0.50 -15.51
N ALA A 15 -8.57 0.19 -16.19
CA ALA A 15 -8.71 1.61 -16.51
C ALA A 15 -9.84 1.92 -17.52
N THR A 16 -10.30 0.92 -18.26
CA THR A 16 -11.10 1.10 -19.48
C THR A 16 -12.58 0.78 -19.33
N HIS A 17 -12.99 0.05 -18.27
CA HIS A 17 -14.38 -0.38 -18.08
C HIS A 17 -15.39 0.76 -17.99
N VAL A 18 -14.98 1.99 -17.66
CA VAL A 18 -15.92 3.15 -17.62
C VAL A 18 -16.30 3.63 -19.02
N MET A 19 -15.50 3.35 -20.06
CA MET A 19 -15.74 3.84 -21.43
C MET A 19 -15.88 2.75 -22.50
N PHE A 20 -15.20 1.61 -22.36
CA PHE A 20 -15.29 0.50 -23.33
C PHE A 20 -15.34 -0.83 -22.58
N SER A 21 -16.31 -1.67 -22.93
CA SER A 21 -16.65 -2.97 -22.34
C SER A 21 -15.61 -4.08 -22.57
N THR A 22 -14.35 -3.76 -22.83
CA THR A 22 -13.28 -4.73 -23.09
C THR A 22 -12.31 -4.74 -21.93
N SER A 23 -12.72 -5.35 -20.83
CA SER A 23 -11.79 -5.79 -19.78
C SER A 23 -11.10 -7.06 -20.28
N ARG A 24 -9.78 -7.05 -20.48
CA ARG A 24 -9.01 -8.23 -20.95
C ARG A 24 -8.88 -9.32 -19.88
N MET A 25 -9.10 -8.99 -18.61
CA MET A 25 -8.89 -9.89 -17.47
C MET A 25 -10.17 -10.06 -16.66
N THR A 26 -10.53 -11.31 -16.38
CA THR A 26 -11.69 -11.68 -15.55
C THR A 26 -11.37 -11.57 -14.06
N ASP A 27 -12.38 -11.35 -13.20
CA ASP A 27 -12.16 -11.23 -11.74
C ASP A 27 -11.49 -12.47 -11.13
N THR A 28 -11.74 -13.66 -11.67
CA THR A 28 -11.09 -14.92 -11.28
C THR A 28 -9.60 -14.95 -11.64
N GLU A 29 -9.22 -14.42 -12.80
CA GLU A 29 -7.80 -14.27 -13.19
C GLU A 29 -7.09 -13.26 -12.31
N ARG A 30 -7.76 -12.17 -11.94
CA ARG A 30 -7.19 -11.18 -11.01
C ARG A 30 -6.94 -11.77 -9.62
N ASP A 31 -7.88 -12.55 -9.09
CA ASP A 31 -7.75 -13.18 -7.77
C ASP A 31 -6.67 -14.28 -7.78
N ARG A 32 -6.50 -14.97 -8.91
CA ARG A 32 -5.39 -15.89 -9.11
C ARG A 32 -4.05 -15.17 -9.07
N ILE A 33 -3.92 -14.01 -9.74
CA ILE A 33 -2.72 -13.18 -9.69
C ILE A 33 -2.43 -12.74 -8.25
N ASP A 34 -3.46 -12.36 -7.49
CA ASP A 34 -3.27 -11.95 -6.10
C ASP A 34 -2.73 -13.08 -5.22
N LYS A 35 -3.26 -14.30 -5.41
CA LYS A 35 -2.81 -15.49 -4.70
C LYS A 35 -1.38 -15.88 -5.09
N GLU A 36 -1.06 -15.87 -6.37
CA GLU A 36 0.29 -16.17 -6.88
C GLU A 36 1.31 -15.12 -6.41
N ALA A 37 0.94 -13.83 -6.42
CA ALA A 37 1.77 -12.75 -5.92
C ALA A 37 2.05 -12.90 -4.42
N GLN A 38 1.02 -13.23 -3.62
CA GLN A 38 1.18 -13.50 -2.18
C GLN A 38 2.12 -14.68 -1.92
N GLN A 39 1.93 -15.79 -2.65
CA GLN A 39 2.78 -16.97 -2.53
C GLN A 39 4.23 -16.68 -2.92
N PHE A 40 4.44 -15.91 -3.99
CA PHE A 40 5.76 -15.51 -4.45
C PHE A 40 6.48 -14.64 -3.41
N VAL A 41 5.79 -13.64 -2.85
CA VAL A 41 6.36 -12.78 -1.79
C VAL A 41 6.77 -13.61 -0.57
N PHE A 42 5.93 -14.56 -0.16
CA PHE A 42 6.24 -15.47 0.95
C PHE A 42 7.49 -16.32 0.65
N GLN A 43 7.56 -16.91 -0.54
CA GLN A 43 8.71 -17.73 -0.95
C GLN A 43 10.00 -16.92 -1.01
N CYS A 44 9.99 -15.73 -1.62
CA CYS A 44 11.17 -14.87 -1.67
C CYS A 44 11.66 -14.49 -0.28
N ARG A 45 10.73 -14.25 0.66
CA ARG A 45 11.08 -13.95 2.06
C ARG A 45 11.76 -15.14 2.74
N GLU A 46 11.23 -16.35 2.60
CA GLU A 46 11.85 -17.54 3.19
C GLU A 46 13.22 -17.84 2.57
N VAL A 47 13.38 -17.64 1.26
CA VAL A 47 14.68 -17.77 0.59
C VAL A 47 15.69 -16.76 1.11
N LEU A 48 15.31 -15.48 1.26
CA LEU A 48 16.18 -14.45 1.82
C LEU A 48 16.57 -14.75 3.27
N LYS A 49 15.62 -15.23 4.08
CA LYS A 49 15.88 -15.65 5.46
C LYS A 49 16.85 -16.82 5.53
N ASN A 50 16.71 -17.80 4.64
CA ASN A 50 17.62 -18.94 4.56
C ASN A 50 19.01 -18.51 4.08
N LEU A 51 19.09 -17.68 3.05
CA LEU A 51 20.34 -17.11 2.54
C LEU A 51 21.09 -16.35 3.64
N ARG A 52 20.39 -15.53 4.43
CA ARG A 52 20.98 -14.82 5.57
C ARG A 52 21.56 -15.77 6.62
N LYS A 53 20.88 -16.87 6.91
CA LYS A 53 21.39 -17.90 7.84
C LYS A 53 22.63 -18.59 7.25
N GLU A 54 22.58 -18.97 5.99
CA GLU A 54 23.67 -19.65 5.30
C GLU A 54 24.95 -18.80 5.27
N VAL A 55 24.82 -17.52 4.92
CA VAL A 55 25.92 -16.54 4.96
C VAL A 55 26.55 -16.45 6.35
N ARG A 56 25.75 -16.45 7.42
CA ARG A 56 26.28 -16.42 8.80
C ARG A 56 26.95 -17.72 9.25
N THR A 57 26.63 -18.85 8.61
CA THR A 57 27.23 -20.15 8.94
C THR A 57 28.52 -20.45 8.17
N GLN A 58 28.78 -19.76 7.06
CA GLN A 58 30.01 -19.96 6.30
C GLN A 58 31.22 -19.29 6.97
N PRO A 59 32.42 -19.91 6.90
CA PRO A 59 33.66 -19.28 7.37
C PRO A 59 34.12 -18.21 6.37
N LEU A 60 33.50 -17.04 6.42
CA LEU A 60 33.78 -15.91 5.55
C LEU A 60 34.73 -14.91 6.20
N THR A 61 35.52 -14.21 5.39
CA THR A 61 36.26 -13.04 5.87
C THR A 61 35.29 -11.93 6.27
N PRO A 62 35.66 -11.03 7.21
CA PRO A 62 34.78 -9.93 7.64
C PRO A 62 34.25 -9.08 6.48
N GLN A 63 35.11 -8.81 5.49
CA GLN A 63 34.76 -8.04 4.30
C GLN A 63 33.77 -8.77 3.38
N GLN A 64 33.90 -10.10 3.24
CA GLN A 64 32.95 -10.90 2.47
C GLN A 64 31.60 -10.97 3.18
N LEU A 65 31.59 -11.18 4.49
CA LEU A 65 30.36 -11.22 5.29
C LEU A 65 29.57 -9.91 5.12
N GLU A 66 30.26 -8.78 5.19
CA GLU A 66 29.67 -7.46 5.02
C GLU A 66 29.18 -7.20 3.59
N HIS A 67 29.93 -7.63 2.58
CA HIS A 67 29.47 -7.60 1.20
C HIS A 67 28.19 -8.42 1.01
N HIS A 68 28.14 -9.64 1.57
CA HIS A 68 26.96 -10.50 1.51
C HIS A 68 25.76 -9.89 2.26
N GLU A 69 25.97 -9.27 3.42
CA GLU A 69 24.92 -8.52 4.14
C GLU A 69 24.38 -7.36 3.29
N GLY A 70 25.27 -6.61 2.60
CA GLY A 70 24.87 -5.55 1.68
C GLY A 70 24.07 -6.05 0.46
N VAL A 71 24.44 -7.21 -0.11
CA VAL A 71 23.69 -7.81 -1.22
C VAL A 71 22.31 -8.30 -0.75
N ILE A 72 22.23 -8.95 0.41
CA ILE A 72 20.94 -9.36 1.01
C ILE A 72 20.04 -8.15 1.22
N TYR A 73 20.60 -7.05 1.73
CA TYR A 73 19.87 -5.80 1.89
C TYR A 73 19.29 -5.27 0.57
N LEU A 74 20.08 -5.21 -0.50
CA LEU A 74 19.60 -4.75 -1.81
C LEU A 74 18.47 -5.64 -2.36
N LEU A 75 18.54 -6.96 -2.14
CA LEU A 75 17.49 -7.89 -2.54
C LEU A 75 16.21 -7.70 -1.73
N GLU A 76 16.33 -7.46 -0.42
CA GLU A 76 15.20 -7.15 0.46
C GLU A 76 14.52 -5.83 0.09
N ASP A 77 15.31 -4.79 -0.20
CA ASP A 77 14.79 -3.50 -0.68
C ASP A 77 14.08 -3.63 -2.04
N HIS A 78 14.64 -4.43 -2.95
CA HIS A 78 13.99 -4.69 -4.23
C HIS A 78 12.65 -5.42 -4.08
N LEU A 79 12.59 -6.43 -3.20
CA LEU A 79 11.35 -7.14 -2.86
C LEU A 79 10.33 -6.19 -2.24
N ARG A 80 10.77 -5.33 -1.31
CA ARG A 80 9.95 -4.29 -0.67
C ARG A 80 9.35 -3.32 -1.68
N SER A 81 10.15 -2.84 -2.63
CA SER A 81 9.67 -1.98 -3.72
C SER A 81 8.60 -2.67 -4.57
N ALA A 82 8.79 -3.96 -4.88
CA ALA A 82 7.80 -4.75 -5.62
C ALA A 82 6.50 -4.98 -4.83
N CYS A 83 6.60 -5.28 -3.53
CA CYS A 83 5.45 -5.43 -2.64
C CYS A 83 4.66 -4.13 -2.49
N LYS A 84 5.35 -2.98 -2.37
CA LYS A 84 4.70 -1.66 -2.31
C LYS A 84 3.85 -1.40 -3.57
N LEU A 85 4.44 -1.62 -4.74
CA LEU A 85 3.73 -1.48 -6.02
C LEU A 85 2.50 -2.40 -6.10
N TYR A 86 2.65 -3.67 -5.68
CA TYR A 86 1.53 -4.62 -5.65
C TYR A 86 0.41 -4.17 -4.71
N SER A 87 0.74 -3.77 -3.48
CA SER A 87 -0.24 -3.31 -2.49
C SER A 87 -0.98 -2.05 -2.95
N GLU A 88 -0.28 -1.11 -3.61
CA GLU A 88 -0.89 0.07 -4.22
C GLU A 88 -1.88 -0.33 -5.33
N GLN A 89 -1.51 -1.26 -6.20
CA GLN A 89 -2.40 -1.77 -7.25
C GLN A 89 -3.65 -2.47 -6.66
N LYS A 90 -3.47 -3.35 -5.66
CA LYS A 90 -4.58 -4.04 -4.98
C LYS A 90 -5.52 -3.04 -4.29
N ALA A 91 -4.97 -2.01 -3.65
CA ALA A 91 -5.77 -0.95 -3.01
C ALA A 91 -6.62 -0.17 -4.03
N ILE A 92 -6.05 0.17 -5.20
CA ILE A 92 -6.79 0.83 -6.28
C ILE A 92 -7.92 -0.08 -6.79
N ARG A 93 -7.67 -1.38 -6.98
CA ARG A 93 -8.68 -2.36 -7.40
C ARG A 93 -9.84 -2.42 -6.40
N VAL A 94 -9.54 -2.56 -5.10
CA VAL A 94 -10.57 -2.67 -4.06
C VAL A 94 -11.38 -1.38 -3.94
N LYS A 95 -10.72 -0.22 -3.99
CA LYS A 95 -11.40 1.08 -4.01
C LYS A 95 -12.36 1.20 -5.21
N ARG A 96 -11.92 0.81 -6.40
CA ARG A 96 -12.75 0.87 -7.62
C ARG A 96 -13.91 -0.12 -7.59
N ALA A 97 -13.69 -1.34 -7.08
CA ALA A 97 -14.77 -2.31 -6.90
C ALA A 97 -15.85 -1.77 -5.95
N TYR A 98 -15.44 -1.07 -4.89
CA TYR A 98 -16.34 -0.37 -3.98
C TYR A 98 -17.10 0.77 -4.68
N ASP A 99 -16.41 1.65 -5.40
CA ASP A 99 -17.04 2.75 -6.13
C ASP A 99 -18.05 2.25 -7.19
N LYS A 100 -17.74 1.14 -7.88
CA LYS A 100 -18.64 0.49 -8.86
C LYS A 100 -19.90 -0.05 -8.19
N GLN A 101 -19.78 -0.71 -7.04
CA GLN A 101 -20.94 -1.19 -6.28
C GLN A 101 -21.84 -0.03 -5.84
N LYS A 102 -21.25 1.06 -5.36
CA LYS A 102 -21.99 2.27 -4.97
C LYS A 102 -22.77 2.89 -6.14
N LEU A 103 -22.15 2.98 -7.32
CA LEU A 103 -22.80 3.50 -8.53
C LEU A 103 -23.94 2.60 -9.04
N SER A 104 -23.77 1.28 -9.05
CA SER A 104 -24.83 0.35 -9.46
C SER A 104 -26.08 0.41 -8.56
N LYS A 105 -25.90 0.73 -7.27
CA LYS A 105 -27.01 0.92 -6.33
C LYS A 105 -27.77 2.21 -6.59
N LEU A 106 -27.05 3.30 -6.87
CA LEU A 106 -27.65 4.60 -7.23
C LEU A 106 -28.47 4.51 -8.52
N GLU A 107 -28.01 3.77 -9.54
CA GLU A 107 -28.81 3.54 -10.75
C GLU A 107 -30.06 2.69 -10.49
N SER A 108 -29.97 1.67 -9.61
CA SER A 108 -31.13 0.84 -9.25
C SER A 108 -32.20 1.60 -8.47
N GLU A 109 -31.79 2.55 -7.63
CA GLU A 109 -32.65 3.49 -6.89
C GLU A 109 -33.38 4.45 -7.84
N VAL A 110 -32.66 5.01 -8.81
CA VAL A 110 -33.25 5.90 -9.84
C VAL A 110 -34.23 5.13 -10.73
N LYS A 111 -33.95 3.87 -11.06
CA LYS A 111 -34.83 3.03 -11.88
C LYS A 111 -36.06 2.51 -11.13
N LYS A 112 -35.97 2.31 -9.81
CA LYS A 112 -37.14 2.02 -8.95
C LYS A 112 -38.06 3.24 -8.76
N LYS A 113 -37.53 4.47 -8.88
CA LYS A 113 -38.32 5.72 -8.84
C LYS A 113 -39.03 6.09 -10.14
N ALA A 114 -38.71 5.44 -11.27
CA ALA A 114 -39.37 5.66 -12.55
C ALA A 114 -40.01 4.34 -13.03
N PRO A 115 -41.22 4.03 -12.55
CA PRO A 115 -42.34 3.99 -13.50
C PRO A 115 -43.67 4.40 -12.85
N HIS A 116 -44.11 5.66 -13.04
CA HIS A 116 -45.54 5.98 -13.11
C HIS A 116 -45.79 7.32 -13.82
N GLU A 117 -45.52 7.40 -15.11
CA GLU A 117 -46.10 8.45 -15.95
C GLU A 117 -46.60 7.85 -17.26
N THR A 118 -47.87 7.45 -17.31
CA THR A 118 -48.70 7.54 -18.52
C THR A 118 -50.19 7.65 -18.14
N GLU A 119 -50.75 8.83 -18.45
CA GLU A 119 -52.12 9.14 -18.89
C GLU A 119 -53.35 9.02 -17.95
N GLY A 120 -54.04 10.16 -17.78
CA GLY A 120 -55.51 10.21 -17.69
C GLY A 120 -56.11 11.26 -16.75
N ALA A 121 -56.70 12.32 -17.32
CA ALA A 121 -57.78 13.19 -16.79
C ALA A 121 -57.56 13.85 -15.41
N GLY A 122 -57.46 15.18 -15.26
CA GLY A 122 -58.42 16.16 -15.71
C GLY A 122 -59.42 16.46 -14.59
N GLU A 123 -59.03 17.26 -13.59
CA GLU A 123 -59.95 18.04 -12.74
C GLU A 123 -59.21 19.12 -11.93
N GLU A 124 -59.78 20.33 -11.93
CA GLU A 124 -59.28 21.56 -11.28
C GLU A 124 -59.29 21.48 -9.75
N PRO A 125 -58.35 22.14 -9.03
CA PRO A 125 -58.49 22.38 -7.60
C PRO A 125 -59.21 23.72 -7.32
N PRO A 126 -60.19 23.79 -6.40
CA PRO A 126 -60.74 25.05 -5.93
C PRO A 126 -59.83 25.73 -4.89
N PRO A 127 -60.00 27.05 -4.66
CA PRO A 127 -58.98 27.89 -4.05
C PRO A 127 -59.05 27.94 -2.52
N VAL A 128 -57.87 28.02 -1.92
CA VAL A 128 -57.62 28.40 -0.52
C VAL A 128 -58.02 29.85 -0.27
N PRO A 129 -58.61 30.20 0.89
CA PRO A 129 -58.50 31.55 1.45
C PRO A 129 -57.39 31.60 2.51
N ALA A 130 -56.60 32.66 2.41
CA ALA A 130 -55.49 33.02 3.28
C ALA A 130 -55.93 33.85 4.52
N GLU A 131 -54.95 34.11 5.40
CA GLU A 131 -54.90 35.08 6.52
C GLU A 131 -55.24 34.50 7.92
N ALA A 132 -54.52 34.74 9.03
CA ALA A 132 -53.32 35.53 9.35
C ALA A 132 -52.71 35.10 10.72
N GLN A 133 -51.37 35.23 10.81
CA GLN A 133 -50.46 35.54 11.94
C GLN A 133 -50.65 34.98 13.38
N PRO A 134 -49.54 34.60 14.06
CA PRO A 134 -49.55 34.04 15.42
C PRO A 134 -49.37 35.13 16.52
N SER A 135 -50.20 35.11 17.56
CA SER A 135 -49.95 35.88 18.79
C SER A 135 -49.69 34.96 19.98
N ALA A 136 -48.56 35.23 20.65
CA ALA A 136 -48.06 34.53 21.81
C ALA A 136 -48.98 34.62 23.03
N ALA A 137 -49.17 33.50 23.72
CA ALA A 137 -49.50 33.45 25.14
C ALA A 137 -48.75 32.30 25.81
N ALA A 138 -48.21 32.60 26.98
CA ALA A 138 -47.25 31.82 27.73
C ALA A 138 -47.92 30.82 28.69
N TYR A 139 -47.24 29.67 28.84
CA TYR A 139 -47.20 28.72 29.96
C TYR A 139 -48.28 28.82 31.06
N GLY A 140 -49.14 27.81 31.09
CA GLY A 140 -49.96 27.42 32.23
C GLY A 140 -50.81 26.20 31.86
N ASP A 141 -50.68 25.13 32.66
CA ASP A 141 -51.20 23.77 32.47
C ASP A 141 -50.52 22.91 31.42
N VAL A 142 -49.97 21.79 31.89
CA VAL A 142 -49.67 20.61 31.06
C VAL A 142 -51.03 19.96 30.83
N PRO A 143 -51.61 20.01 29.62
CA PRO A 143 -52.82 19.25 29.36
C PRO A 143 -52.47 17.77 29.53
N ASP A 144 -53.30 17.08 30.30
CA ASP A 144 -53.30 15.63 30.41
C ASP A 144 -53.13 15.01 29.01
N LEU A 145 -52.00 14.33 28.79
CA LEU A 145 -51.60 13.78 27.47
C LEU A 145 -52.58 12.68 26.99
N PHE A 146 -53.54 12.29 27.83
CA PHE A 146 -54.62 11.36 27.52
C PHE A 146 -55.97 12.05 27.21
N SER A 147 -56.06 13.37 27.30
CA SER A 147 -57.25 14.15 26.96
C SER A 147 -57.08 14.89 25.62
N PHE A 148 -56.62 14.18 24.59
CA PHE A 148 -56.62 14.69 23.22
C PHE A 148 -58.05 14.60 22.66
N GLU A 149 -58.84 15.66 22.91
CA GLU A 149 -60.14 15.92 22.32
C GLU A 149 -59.95 16.19 20.81
N GLY A 150 -59.89 15.11 20.03
CA GLY A 150 -59.61 15.16 18.59
C GLY A 150 -58.91 13.93 18.01
N TRP A 151 -58.60 12.90 18.82
CA TRP A 151 -58.25 11.60 18.27
C TRP A 151 -59.61 11.01 17.95
N ASP A 152 -59.96 11.10 16.68
CA ASP A 152 -61.07 10.32 16.18
C ASP A 152 -60.76 8.87 16.55
N GLU A 153 -61.56 8.32 17.48
CA GLU A 153 -61.54 6.90 17.84
C GLU A 153 -61.82 6.02 16.59
N ASN A 154 -62.26 6.65 15.49
CA ASN A 154 -62.37 6.09 14.15
C ASN A 154 -61.25 6.49 13.17
N VAL A 155 -60.03 6.78 13.63
CA VAL A 155 -58.86 6.51 12.77
C VAL A 155 -58.69 4.99 12.72
N VAL A 156 -59.63 4.36 12.01
CA VAL A 156 -59.52 2.99 11.55
C VAL A 156 -58.42 3.07 10.50
N ILE A 157 -57.18 2.79 10.90
CA ILE A 157 -56.11 2.47 9.96
C ILE A 157 -56.73 1.46 9.01
N SER A 158 -56.89 1.86 7.75
CA SER A 158 -57.48 0.98 6.75
C SER A 158 -56.70 -0.32 6.78
N TYR A 159 -57.37 -1.47 6.63
CA TYR A 159 -56.68 -2.76 6.52
C TYR A 159 -55.56 -2.71 5.46
N GLU A 160 -55.73 -1.86 4.45
CA GLU A 160 -54.75 -1.53 3.42
C GLU A 160 -53.56 -0.70 3.94
N GLU A 161 -53.78 0.33 4.77
CA GLU A 161 -52.69 1.10 5.39
C GLU A 161 -51.87 0.25 6.36
N PHE A 162 -52.53 -0.62 7.13
CA PHE A 162 -51.83 -1.53 8.04
C PHE A 162 -50.93 -2.51 7.27
N GLN A 163 -51.42 -3.05 6.14
CA GLN A 163 -50.60 -3.87 5.24
C GLN A 163 -49.43 -3.08 4.63
N MET A 164 -49.65 -1.82 4.21
CA MET A 164 -48.57 -0.98 3.70
C MET A 164 -47.48 -0.71 4.74
N PHE A 165 -47.85 -0.44 6.00
CA PHE A 165 -46.88 -0.27 7.09
C PHE A 165 -46.12 -1.56 7.41
N GLU A 166 -46.75 -2.73 7.31
CA GLU A 166 -46.10 -4.01 7.51
C GLU A 166 -45.10 -4.33 6.37
N GLU A 167 -45.48 -4.03 5.13
CA GLU A 167 -44.59 -4.13 3.97
C GLU A 167 -43.43 -3.14 4.04
N GLU A 168 -43.68 -1.90 4.46
CA GLU A 168 -42.63 -0.89 4.63
C GLU A 168 -41.65 -1.27 5.73
N ASN A 169 -42.13 -1.75 6.88
CA ASN A 169 -41.27 -2.28 7.94
C ASN A 169 -40.43 -3.45 7.44
N LYS A 170 -41.04 -4.40 6.72
CA LYS A 170 -40.32 -5.54 6.14
C LYS A 170 -39.22 -5.09 5.19
N LYS A 171 -39.52 -4.10 4.33
CA LYS A 171 -38.55 -3.52 3.41
C LYS A 171 -37.39 -2.84 4.14
N LEU A 172 -37.67 -2.10 5.21
CA LEU A 172 -36.63 -1.49 6.06
C LEU A 172 -35.73 -2.55 6.71
N TYR A 173 -36.29 -3.66 7.19
CA TYR A 173 -35.50 -4.77 7.73
C TYR A 173 -34.62 -5.44 6.66
N GLU A 174 -35.12 -5.60 5.45
CA GLU A 174 -34.35 -6.13 4.32
C GLU A 174 -33.22 -5.18 3.92
N GLU A 175 -33.47 -3.88 3.88
CA GLU A 175 -32.44 -2.86 3.62
C GLU A 175 -31.36 -2.84 4.71
N LEU A 176 -31.76 -2.94 5.98
CA LEU A 176 -30.82 -2.95 7.11
C LEU A 176 -29.95 -4.23 7.10
N ASN A 177 -30.54 -5.38 6.80
CA ASN A 177 -29.79 -6.63 6.64
C ASN A 177 -28.81 -6.57 5.46
N ALA A 178 -29.24 -6.02 4.32
CA ALA A 178 -28.38 -5.84 3.16
C ALA A 178 -27.20 -4.89 3.46
N LEU A 179 -27.44 -3.81 4.21
CA LEU A 179 -26.40 -2.87 4.63
C LEU A 179 -25.43 -3.52 5.65
N SER A 180 -25.95 -4.36 6.54
CA SER A 180 -25.16 -5.13 7.51
C SER A 180 -24.20 -6.12 6.83
N ASP A 181 -24.69 -6.86 5.84
CA ASP A 181 -23.86 -7.79 5.06
C ASP A 181 -22.82 -7.06 4.19
N GLU A 182 -23.15 -5.85 3.71
CA GLU A 182 -22.19 -4.98 3.04
C GLU A 182 -21.07 -4.52 3.97
N VAL A 183 -21.40 -4.08 5.19
CA VAL A 183 -20.40 -3.68 6.19
C VAL A 183 -19.49 -4.86 6.53
N LYS A 184 -20.04 -6.06 6.73
CA LYS A 184 -19.25 -7.28 6.96
C LYS A 184 -18.34 -7.63 5.78
N SER A 185 -18.82 -7.48 4.55
CA SER A 185 -18.00 -7.71 3.35
C SER A 185 -16.87 -6.68 3.23
N ILE A 186 -17.12 -5.42 3.59
CA ILE A 186 -16.11 -4.36 3.60
C ILE A 186 -15.07 -4.66 4.67
N GLU A 187 -15.52 -5.01 5.88
CA GLU A 187 -14.67 -5.39 7.01
C GLU A 187 -13.72 -6.53 6.61
N GLY A 188 -14.23 -7.60 5.99
CA GLY A 188 -13.42 -8.72 5.52
C GLY A 188 -12.34 -8.31 4.51
N ARG A 189 -12.69 -7.46 3.52
CA ARG A 189 -11.74 -6.99 2.49
C ARG A 189 -10.66 -6.05 3.06
N VAL A 190 -11.03 -5.19 4.02
CA VAL A 190 -10.09 -4.30 4.70
C VAL A 190 -9.17 -5.08 5.64
N ILE A 191 -9.68 -6.12 6.32
CA ILE A 191 -8.87 -7.01 7.17
C ILE A 191 -7.81 -7.74 6.34
N GLU A 192 -8.14 -8.24 5.14
CA GLU A 192 -7.18 -8.97 4.30
C GLU A 192 -6.04 -8.05 3.80
N ILE A 193 -6.36 -6.81 3.44
CA ILE A 193 -5.36 -5.78 3.10
C ILE A 193 -4.50 -5.45 4.33
N SER A 194 -5.13 -5.27 5.48
CA SER A 194 -4.48 -4.95 6.75
C SER A 194 -3.53 -6.06 7.20
N GLN A 195 -3.87 -7.33 7.01
CA GLN A 195 -2.97 -8.45 7.35
C GLN A 195 -1.68 -8.42 6.53
N LEU A 196 -1.80 -8.16 5.21
CA LEU A 196 -0.65 -8.10 4.32
C LEU A 196 0.21 -6.85 4.58
N GLN A 197 -0.43 -5.71 4.84
CA GLN A 197 0.25 -4.49 5.27
C GLN A 197 0.88 -4.63 6.66
N LYS A 198 0.25 -5.33 7.61
CA LYS A 198 0.74 -5.50 8.98
C LYS A 198 2.00 -6.35 9.01
N VAL A 199 1.98 -7.51 8.34
CA VAL A 199 3.15 -8.41 8.23
C VAL A 199 4.33 -7.71 7.56
N PHE A 200 4.07 -6.81 6.61
CA PHE A 200 5.10 -6.03 5.95
C PHE A 200 5.59 -4.87 6.82
N THR A 201 4.68 -4.05 7.37
CA THR A 201 4.99 -2.83 8.14
C THR A 201 5.71 -3.14 9.46
N GLU A 202 5.30 -4.21 10.15
CA GLU A 202 5.92 -4.63 11.42
C GLU A 202 7.38 -5.05 11.20
N LYS A 203 7.68 -5.71 10.08
CA LYS A 203 9.04 -6.13 9.73
C LYS A 203 9.83 -5.07 8.95
N VAL A 204 9.17 -4.09 8.36
CA VAL A 204 9.80 -2.88 7.80
C VAL A 204 10.51 -2.09 8.89
N LEU A 205 9.82 -1.87 10.03
CA LEU A 205 10.36 -1.10 11.15
C LEU A 205 11.55 -1.82 11.81
N GLU A 206 11.46 -3.14 12.03
CA GLU A 206 12.60 -3.91 12.55
C GLU A 206 13.79 -3.93 11.57
N GLN A 207 13.54 -3.92 10.26
CA GLN A 207 14.61 -3.89 9.26
C GLN A 207 15.29 -2.53 9.18
N ASP A 208 14.58 -1.41 9.40
CA ASP A 208 15.13 -0.06 9.28
C ASP A 208 16.37 0.17 10.17
N GLU A 209 16.32 -0.34 11.41
CA GLU A 209 17.44 -0.26 12.36
C GLU A 209 18.61 -1.17 11.95
N GLU A 210 18.33 -2.35 11.37
CA GLU A 210 19.37 -3.25 10.86
C GLU A 210 20.04 -2.66 9.61
N ILE A 211 19.29 -1.90 8.81
CA ILE A 211 19.75 -1.19 7.61
C ILE A 211 20.72 -0.08 7.99
N GLU A 212 20.39 0.77 8.96
CA GLU A 212 21.30 1.84 9.39
C GLU A 212 22.65 1.26 9.87
N ARG A 213 22.60 0.14 10.59
CA ARG A 213 23.81 -0.57 11.03
C ARG A 213 24.63 -1.13 9.85
N ILE A 214 23.97 -1.72 8.86
CA ILE A 214 24.64 -2.24 7.64
C ILE A 214 25.24 -1.09 6.82
N VAL A 215 24.51 0.01 6.63
CA VAL A 215 24.98 1.19 5.88
C VAL A 215 26.20 1.82 6.54
N HIS A 216 26.17 1.98 7.87
CA HIS A 216 27.32 2.50 8.61
C HIS A 216 28.54 1.61 8.47
N LYS A 217 28.37 0.29 8.59
CA LYS A 217 29.45 -0.68 8.37
C LYS A 217 30.00 -0.58 6.95
N LEU A 218 29.14 -0.68 5.94
CA LEU A 218 29.52 -0.61 4.51
C LEU A 218 30.28 0.68 4.17
N GLY A 219 29.90 1.80 4.79
CA GLY A 219 30.64 3.06 4.70
C GLY A 219 32.08 2.92 5.19
N GLY A 220 32.26 2.38 6.40
CA GLY A 220 33.59 2.13 6.97
C GLY A 220 34.41 1.10 6.20
N ALA A 221 33.80 0.05 5.66
CA ALA A 221 34.51 -0.90 4.79
C ALA A 221 34.91 -0.30 3.46
N THR A 222 34.06 0.55 2.86
CA THR A 222 34.38 1.29 1.64
C THR A 222 35.57 2.23 1.86
N GLU A 223 35.59 2.92 3.00
CA GLU A 223 36.71 3.76 3.41
C GLU A 223 38.00 2.95 3.59
N ASN A 224 37.94 1.82 4.32
CA ASN A 224 39.08 0.92 4.50
C ASN A 224 39.62 0.37 3.16
N VAL A 225 38.75 0.03 2.21
CA VAL A 225 39.16 -0.43 0.87
C VAL A 225 39.80 0.71 0.08
N LYS A 226 39.25 1.92 0.16
CA LYS A 226 39.79 3.11 -0.50
C LYS A 226 41.19 3.44 0.04
N ASP A 227 41.36 3.43 1.35
CA ASP A 227 42.63 3.68 2.02
C ASP A 227 43.65 2.59 1.72
N GLY A 228 43.24 1.31 1.76
CA GLY A 228 44.09 0.19 1.36
C GLY A 228 44.57 0.30 -0.09
N ASN A 229 43.72 0.78 -0.99
CA ASN A 229 44.07 1.00 -2.39
C ASN A 229 45.06 2.16 -2.56
N GLU A 230 44.93 3.24 -1.79
CA GLU A 230 45.92 4.33 -1.80
C GLU A 230 47.26 3.88 -1.22
N GLN A 231 47.26 3.06 -0.15
CA GLN A 231 48.48 2.45 0.37
C GLN A 231 49.15 1.54 -0.67
N LEU A 232 48.38 0.73 -1.40
CA LEU A 232 48.89 -0.10 -2.48
C LEU A 232 49.51 0.76 -3.61
N ARG A 233 48.84 1.85 -3.97
CA ARG A 233 49.33 2.82 -4.96
C ARG A 233 50.63 3.49 -4.50
N GLN A 234 50.71 3.88 -3.23
CA GLN A 234 51.93 4.43 -2.62
C GLN A 234 53.06 3.40 -2.59
N ALA A 235 52.76 2.14 -2.24
CA ALA A 235 53.75 1.05 -2.23
C ALA A 235 54.31 0.80 -3.64
N MET A 236 53.46 0.81 -4.67
CA MET A 236 53.92 0.73 -6.07
C MET A 236 54.82 1.90 -6.45
N LYS A 237 54.49 3.13 -6.02
CA LYS A 237 55.30 4.33 -6.31
C LYS A 237 56.66 4.30 -5.59
N ASN A 238 56.70 3.85 -4.33
CA ASN A 238 57.93 3.86 -3.53
C ASN A 238 58.98 2.85 -4.01
N ASN A 239 58.55 1.76 -4.65
CA ASN A 239 59.46 0.71 -5.12
C ASN A 239 60.44 1.20 -6.21
N ALA A 240 60.07 2.23 -6.99
CA ALA A 240 60.96 2.88 -7.96
C ALA A 240 62.00 3.78 -7.28
N GLY A 241 61.61 4.51 -6.22
CA GLY A 241 62.49 5.41 -5.49
C GLY A 241 63.63 4.69 -4.77
N PHE A 242 63.34 3.53 -4.17
CA PHE A 242 64.35 2.72 -3.48
C PHE A 242 65.44 2.21 -4.44
N ARG A 243 65.06 1.75 -5.64
CA ARG A 243 66.01 1.27 -6.67
C ARG A 243 66.93 2.39 -7.16
N ILE A 244 66.40 3.59 -7.38
CA ILE A 244 67.18 4.76 -7.81
C ILE A 244 68.14 5.21 -6.70
N SER A 245 67.69 5.20 -5.44
CA SER A 245 68.53 5.55 -4.28
C SER A 245 69.71 4.59 -4.11
N ILE A 246 69.49 3.28 -4.29
CA ILE A 246 70.56 2.27 -4.28
C ILE A 246 71.58 2.49 -5.40
N LEU A 247 71.12 2.74 -6.63
CA LEU A 247 72.02 2.97 -7.77
C LEU A 247 72.86 4.24 -7.59
N PHE A 248 72.25 5.31 -7.09
CA PHE A 248 72.95 6.55 -6.77
C PHE A 248 74.00 6.33 -5.66
N PHE A 249 73.62 5.63 -4.58
CA PHE A 249 74.55 5.30 -3.49
C PHE A 249 75.75 4.49 -3.98
N LEU A 250 75.52 3.43 -4.79
CA LEU A 250 76.59 2.61 -5.36
C LEU A 250 77.53 3.44 -6.25
N LEU A 251 76.98 4.30 -7.10
CA LEU A 251 77.77 5.16 -7.99
C LEU A 251 78.66 6.13 -7.20
N VAL A 252 78.11 6.78 -6.17
CA VAL A 252 78.88 7.66 -5.28
C VAL A 252 79.96 6.88 -4.52
N MET A 253 79.65 5.69 -4.01
CA MET A 253 80.64 4.82 -3.35
C MET A 253 81.76 4.39 -4.30
N SER A 254 81.44 4.01 -5.54
CA SER A 254 82.44 3.63 -6.54
C SER A 254 83.37 4.80 -6.87
N PHE A 255 82.86 6.02 -7.04
CA PHE A 255 83.71 7.19 -7.24
C PHE A 255 84.54 7.54 -6.01
N SER A 256 83.97 7.43 -4.80
CA SER A 256 84.72 7.63 -3.56
C SER A 256 85.89 6.65 -3.44
N LEU A 257 85.68 5.36 -3.77
CA LEU A 257 86.75 4.36 -3.78
C LEU A 257 87.81 4.66 -4.84
N LEU A 258 87.40 5.02 -6.05
CA LEU A 258 88.33 5.37 -7.13
C LEU A 258 89.15 6.62 -6.80
N PHE A 259 88.54 7.59 -6.14
CA PHE A 259 89.24 8.79 -5.65
C PHE A 259 90.23 8.46 -4.53
N LEU A 260 89.85 7.56 -3.61
CA LEU A 260 90.72 7.12 -2.52
C LEU A 260 91.91 6.30 -3.04
N ASP A 261 91.68 5.45 -4.04
CA ASP A 261 92.72 4.68 -4.74
C ASP A 261 93.67 5.60 -5.52
N TRP A 262 93.14 6.63 -6.19
CA TRP A 262 93.97 7.63 -6.87
C TRP A 262 94.74 8.55 -5.91
N TYR A 263 94.16 8.87 -4.76
CA TYR A 263 94.75 9.76 -3.76
C TYR A 263 95.81 9.06 -2.88
N ASN A 264 95.77 7.73 -2.81
CA ASN A 264 96.70 6.91 -2.03
C ASN A 264 97.49 5.94 -2.93
N PRO A 265 98.38 6.46 -3.81
CA PRO A 265 99.22 5.64 -4.69
C PRO A 265 100.25 4.79 -3.94
#